data_AF-A0A9E8SJV4-F1
#
_entry.id   AF-A0A9E8SJV4-F1
#
_cell.length_a   1.000
_cell.length_b   1.000
_cell.length_c   1.000
_cell.angle_alpha   90.00
_cell.angle_beta   90.00
_cell.angle_gamma   90.00
#
_symmetry.space_group_name_H-M   'P 1'
#
loop_
_entity.id
_entity.type
_entity.pdbx_description
1 polymer ?
#
loop_
_entity_poly.entity_id
_entity_poly.type
_entity_poly.pdbx_seq_one_letter_code
_entity_poly.pdbx_strand_id
1 'polypeptide(L)'
;MALGAGFDYQEGLVLSKKLDQNNIGWTVDLFFDHPVGQGAVTVESAFIDVKNVTQTLKYSRLISGDNAQIYYIQGGYLLPCKIGTGRIQPYLRYERLAVDQKPDTAFTSLDLNYLIKGHDAKLTLDWTFIDQRKEVNSPQGEFSGKDQNLVTFQAAMGF
;
A
#
# COMPACT_ATOMS: atom_id res chain seq x y z
N MET A 1 -15.07 -8.70 10.91
CA MET A 1 -14.36 -7.48 11.34
C MET A 1 -13.20 -7.88 12.21
N ALA A 2 -12.03 -7.33 11.94
CA ALA A 2 -10.81 -7.51 12.71
C ALA A 2 -10.13 -6.15 12.89
N LEU A 3 -9.42 -5.99 13.99
CA LEU A 3 -8.63 -4.80 14.33
C LEU A 3 -7.28 -5.29 14.80
N GLY A 4 -6.22 -4.72 14.25
CA GLY A 4 -4.84 -5.02 14.59
C GLY A 4 -4.09 -3.77 15.00
N ALA A 5 -3.05 -3.97 15.79
CA ALA A 5 -2.08 -2.95 16.11
C ALA A 5 -0.70 -3.60 16.27
N GLY A 6 0.33 -2.85 15.91
CA GLY A 6 1.72 -3.28 16.03
C GLY A 6 2.58 -2.14 16.53
N PHE A 7 3.64 -2.49 17.25
CA PHE A 7 4.63 -1.55 17.74
C PHE A 7 6.01 -2.19 17.53
N ASP A 8 6.94 -1.40 17.01
CA ASP A 8 8.32 -1.78 16.80
C ASP A 8 9.25 -0.72 17.39
N TYR A 9 10.31 -1.17 18.03
CA TYR A 9 11.31 -0.31 18.65
C TYR A 9 12.70 -0.91 18.46
N GLN A 10 13.60 -0.14 17.88
CA GLN A 10 14.98 -0.53 17.63
C GLN A 10 15.93 0.58 18.07
N GLU A 11 16.86 0.24 18.96
CA GLU A 11 17.90 1.15 19.47
C GLU A 11 19.23 0.98 18.72
N GLY A 12 20.07 2.02 18.75
CA GLY A 12 21.47 1.93 18.33
C GLY A 12 21.68 1.78 16.83
N LEU A 13 20.75 2.26 16.00
CA LEU A 13 20.86 2.16 14.55
C LEU A 13 21.80 3.21 13.96
N VAL A 14 22.50 2.83 12.89
CA VAL A 14 23.30 3.74 12.07
C VAL A 14 22.50 4.08 10.81
N LEU A 15 21.83 5.23 10.81
CA LEU A 15 20.96 5.66 9.72
C LEU A 15 21.54 6.89 9.02
N SER A 16 21.70 6.83 7.70
CA SER A 16 22.28 7.92 6.90
C SER A 16 23.58 8.52 7.47
N LYS A 17 24.49 7.64 7.94
CA LYS A 17 25.78 7.98 8.58
C LYS A 17 25.69 8.68 9.94
N LYS A 18 24.50 8.79 10.55
CA LYS A 18 24.33 9.21 11.95
C LYS A 18 24.28 7.97 12.83
N LEU A 19 25.09 7.97 13.89
CA LEU A 19 25.12 6.91 14.91
C LEU A 19 23.97 7.11 15.91
N ASP A 20 23.62 6.02 16.60
CA ASP A 20 22.75 6.03 17.78
C ASP A 20 21.36 6.63 17.53
N GLN A 21 20.75 6.25 16.41
CA GLN A 21 19.37 6.63 16.10
C GLN A 21 18.40 5.55 16.60
N ASN A 22 17.32 5.98 17.23
CA ASN A 22 16.25 5.11 17.71
C ASN A 22 15.11 5.08 16.69
N ASN A 23 14.82 3.91 16.12
CA ASN A 23 13.64 3.72 15.27
C ASN A 23 12.45 3.32 16.14
N ILE A 24 11.34 4.02 15.95
CA ILE A 24 10.08 3.72 16.64
C ILE A 24 8.98 3.71 15.60
N GLY A 25 8.28 2.60 15.45
CA GLY A 25 7.17 2.46 14.51
C GLY A 25 5.94 1.93 15.21
N TRP A 26 4.77 2.43 14.85
CA TRP A 26 3.51 1.80 15.22
C TRP A 26 2.57 1.73 14.03
N THR A 27 1.71 0.71 14.04
CA THR A 27 0.70 0.48 13.02
C THR A 27 -0.63 0.19 13.70
N VAL A 28 -1.71 0.63 13.06
CA VAL A 28 -3.09 0.25 13.40
C VAL A 28 -3.77 -0.14 12.10
N ASP A 29 -4.42 -1.28 12.10
CA ASP A 29 -5.16 -1.81 10.96
C ASP A 29 -6.60 -2.15 11.33
N LEU A 30 -7.49 -1.95 10.37
CA LEU A 30 -8.91 -2.23 10.45
C LEU A 30 -9.28 -3.04 9.22
N PHE A 31 -9.85 -4.21 9.44
CA PHE A 31 -10.34 -5.07 8.38
C PHE A 31 -11.81 -5.37 8.58
N PHE A 32 -12.60 -5.14 7.54
CA PHE A 32 -14.02 -5.39 7.50
C PHE A 32 -14.34 -6.24 6.27
N ASP A 33 -14.93 -7.40 6.49
CA ASP A 33 -15.49 -8.24 5.45
C ASP A 33 -16.92 -8.58 5.84
N HIS A 34 -17.84 -8.40 4.90
CA HIS A 34 -19.25 -8.66 5.10
C HIS A 34 -19.90 -9.21 3.84
N PRO A 35 -20.62 -10.34 3.91
CA PRO A 35 -21.41 -10.83 2.80
C PRO A 35 -22.59 -9.89 2.54
N VAL A 36 -22.78 -9.46 1.29
CA VAL A 36 -23.88 -8.59 0.88
C VAL A 36 -24.71 -9.34 -0.16
N GLY A 37 -25.78 -9.98 0.29
CA GLY A 37 -26.63 -10.83 -0.54
C GLY A 37 -25.83 -12.03 -1.10
N GLN A 38 -25.63 -12.06 -2.41
CA GLN A 38 -24.84 -13.10 -3.08
C GLN A 38 -23.36 -12.72 -3.28
N GLY A 39 -22.98 -11.48 -2.97
CA GLY A 39 -21.61 -10.97 -3.05
C GLY A 39 -20.96 -10.81 -1.68
N ALA A 40 -19.78 -10.19 -1.65
CA ALA A 40 -19.09 -9.81 -0.42
C ALA A 40 -18.40 -8.47 -0.60
N VAL A 41 -18.45 -7.62 0.43
CA VAL A 41 -17.70 -6.37 0.47
C VAL A 41 -16.54 -6.52 1.44
N THR A 42 -15.35 -6.18 0.99
CA THR A 42 -14.15 -6.12 1.82
C THR A 42 -13.65 -4.69 1.86
N VAL A 43 -13.29 -4.21 3.04
CA VAL A 43 -12.70 -2.91 3.26
C VAL A 43 -11.59 -3.10 4.28
N GLU A 44 -10.42 -2.57 3.99
CA GLU A 44 -9.27 -2.57 4.88
C GLU A 44 -8.67 -1.17 4.91
N SER A 45 -8.24 -0.73 6.08
CA SER A 45 -7.47 0.49 6.20
C SER A 45 -6.41 0.32 7.25
N ALA A 46 -5.23 0.88 7.02
CA ALA A 46 -4.21 0.95 8.05
C ALA A 46 -3.55 2.32 8.08
N PHE A 47 -3.03 2.62 9.26
CA PHE A 47 -2.23 3.80 9.54
C PHE A 47 -0.93 3.37 10.22
N ILE A 48 0.18 3.86 9.72
CA ILE A 48 1.52 3.54 10.17
C ILE A 48 2.25 4.86 10.41
N ASP A 49 2.85 5.03 11.57
CA ASP A 49 3.73 6.16 11.88
C ASP A 49 5.07 5.60 12.34
N VAL A 50 6.13 6.01 11.65
CA VAL A 50 7.49 5.53 11.88
C VAL A 50 8.42 6.71 12.01
N LYS A 51 9.17 6.73 13.10
CA LYS A 51 10.25 7.68 13.36
C LYS A 51 11.59 7.04 13.00
N ASN A 52 12.45 7.80 12.33
CA ASN A 52 13.77 7.34 11.87
C ASN A 52 13.69 6.07 11.01
N VAL A 53 12.94 6.11 9.90
CA VAL A 53 12.76 4.97 8.99
C VAL A 53 14.11 4.36 8.60
N THR A 54 14.20 3.03 8.59
CA THR A 54 15.47 2.33 8.33
C THR A 54 15.79 2.19 6.84
N GLN A 55 14.76 2.15 5.99
CA GLN A 55 14.87 1.93 4.54
C GLN A 55 14.55 3.19 3.72
N THR A 56 15.27 3.37 2.62
CA THR A 56 14.92 4.35 1.59
C THR A 56 13.88 3.73 0.67
N LEU A 57 12.75 4.41 0.47
CA LEU A 57 11.68 3.90 -0.40
C LEU A 57 11.88 4.41 -1.83
N LYS A 58 11.90 3.47 -2.78
CA LYS A 58 11.94 3.81 -4.21
C LYS A 58 10.67 4.52 -4.62
N TYR A 59 10.76 5.49 -5.52
CA TYR A 59 9.63 6.29 -6.00
C TYR A 59 8.96 7.15 -4.91
N SER A 60 9.70 7.44 -3.84
CA SER A 60 9.31 8.39 -2.80
C SER A 60 10.52 9.24 -2.39
N ARG A 61 10.25 10.32 -1.67
CA ARG A 61 11.27 11.18 -1.06
C ARG A 61 11.76 10.65 0.30
N LEU A 62 11.22 9.52 0.74
CA LEU A 62 11.58 8.87 1.99
C LEU A 62 13.02 8.33 1.94
N ILE A 63 13.89 8.86 2.80
CA ILE A 63 15.24 8.33 3.00
C ILE A 63 15.39 7.74 4.40
N SER A 64 16.38 6.87 4.55
CA SER A 64 16.75 6.35 5.86
C SER A 64 17.05 7.49 6.86
N GLY A 65 16.42 7.47 8.04
CA GLY A 65 16.52 8.50 9.08
C GLY A 65 15.42 9.56 9.07
N ASP A 66 14.49 9.53 8.11
CA ASP A 66 13.33 10.43 8.12
C ASP A 66 12.19 9.89 9.02
N ASN A 67 11.25 10.77 9.37
CA ASN A 67 9.97 10.37 9.94
C ASN A 67 8.92 10.27 8.83
N ALA A 68 8.13 9.20 8.83
CA ALA A 68 7.13 8.93 7.81
C ALA A 68 5.80 8.50 8.44
N GLN A 69 4.72 8.98 7.83
CA GLN A 69 3.36 8.53 8.09
C GLN A 69 2.82 7.92 6.81
N ILE A 70 2.34 6.70 6.91
CA ILE A 70 1.75 5.95 5.81
C ILE A 70 0.32 5.64 6.20
N TYR A 71 -0.63 6.03 5.37
CA TYR A 71 -1.99 5.53 5.50
C TYR A 71 -2.42 4.90 4.21
N TYR A 72 -3.15 3.80 4.30
CA TYR A 72 -3.87 3.27 3.16
C TYR A 72 -5.30 2.92 3.55
N ILE A 73 -6.17 3.04 2.57
CA ILE A 73 -7.52 2.50 2.60
C ILE A 73 -7.72 1.75 1.30
N GLN A 74 -8.27 0.57 1.40
CA GLN A 74 -8.54 -0.27 0.27
C GLN A 74 -9.85 -1.01 0.47
N GLY A 75 -10.45 -1.40 -0.62
CA GLY A 75 -11.70 -2.14 -0.55
C GLY A 75 -12.13 -2.63 -1.91
N GLY A 76 -12.94 -3.66 -1.89
CA GLY A 76 -13.47 -4.25 -3.10
C GLY A 76 -14.75 -4.98 -2.86
N TYR A 77 -15.31 -5.42 -3.97
CA TYR A 77 -16.60 -6.06 -3.98
C TYR A 77 -16.55 -7.31 -4.83
N LEU A 78 -16.78 -8.46 -4.21
CA LEU A 78 -16.91 -9.71 -4.92
C LEU A 78 -18.29 -9.74 -5.59
N LEU A 79 -18.29 -9.63 -6.92
CA LEU A 79 -19.52 -9.66 -7.69
C LEU A 79 -20.13 -11.06 -7.62
N PRO A 80 -21.45 -11.17 -7.36
CA PRO A 80 -22.15 -12.46 -7.37
C PRO A 80 -22.26 -13.07 -8.77
N CYS A 81 -22.09 -12.25 -9.81
CA CYS A 81 -22.17 -12.66 -11.19
C CYS A 81 -21.00 -13.59 -11.54
N LYS A 82 -21.32 -14.82 -11.95
CA LYS A 82 -20.35 -15.72 -12.59
C LYS A 82 -20.25 -15.35 -14.06
N ILE A 83 -19.10 -14.87 -14.49
CA ILE A 83 -18.82 -14.67 -15.92
C ILE A 83 -18.08 -15.91 -16.39
N GLY A 84 -18.76 -16.76 -17.15
CA GLY A 84 -18.21 -18.05 -17.58
C GLY A 84 -17.94 -18.98 -16.40
N THR A 85 -16.68 -19.38 -16.22
CA THR A 85 -16.26 -20.28 -15.14
C THR A 85 -15.92 -19.55 -13.84
N GLY A 86 -15.71 -18.23 -13.87
CA GLY A 86 -15.15 -17.47 -12.76
C GLY A 86 -16.02 -16.36 -12.18
N ARG A 87 -15.49 -15.67 -11.16
CA ARG A 87 -16.06 -14.47 -10.53
C ARG A 87 -15.11 -13.29 -10.64
N ILE A 88 -15.66 -12.09 -10.75
CA ILE A 88 -14.87 -10.85 -10.77
C ILE A 88 -14.95 -10.17 -9.41
N GLN A 89 -13.82 -9.65 -8.95
CA GLN A 89 -13.71 -8.82 -7.76
C GLN A 89 -12.89 -7.58 -8.10
N PRO A 90 -13.54 -6.45 -8.46
CA PRO A 90 -12.89 -5.16 -8.47
C PRO A 90 -12.41 -4.78 -7.06
N TYR A 91 -11.29 -4.10 -7.02
CA TYR A 91 -10.65 -3.60 -5.83
C TYR A 91 -10.07 -2.21 -6.12
N LEU A 92 -10.11 -1.33 -5.14
CA LEU A 92 -9.49 -0.01 -5.19
C LEU A 92 -8.63 0.12 -3.94
N ARG A 93 -7.43 0.64 -4.10
CA ARG A 93 -6.54 1.02 -3.00
C ARG A 93 -6.12 2.46 -3.18
N TYR A 94 -6.15 3.21 -2.09
CA TYR A 94 -5.59 4.54 -2.00
C TYR A 94 -4.63 4.56 -0.82
N GLU A 95 -3.37 4.84 -1.11
CA GLU A 95 -2.29 4.94 -0.14
C GLU A 95 -1.64 6.30 -0.25
N ARG A 96 -1.29 6.90 0.89
CA ARG A 96 -0.52 8.13 0.95
C ARG A 96 0.60 8.00 1.94
N LEU A 97 1.75 8.46 1.48
CA LEU A 97 3.01 8.50 2.20
C LEU A 97 3.37 9.95 2.43
N ALA A 98 3.22 10.41 3.67
CA ALA A 98 3.67 11.69 4.14
C ALA A 98 5.05 11.53 4.79
N VAL A 99 6.00 12.37 4.41
CA VAL A 99 7.34 12.37 4.99
C VAL A 99 7.57 13.74 5.60
N ASP A 100 8.04 13.76 6.85
CA ASP A 100 8.20 15.01 7.57
C ASP A 100 9.13 15.98 6.82
N GLN A 101 8.73 17.24 6.73
CA GLN A 101 9.41 18.31 5.97
C GLN A 101 9.57 18.05 4.45
N LYS A 102 8.84 17.10 3.88
CA LYS A 102 8.87 16.78 2.45
C LYS A 102 7.45 16.66 1.87
N PRO A 103 7.25 16.93 0.58
CA PRO A 103 5.94 16.79 -0.04
C PRO A 103 5.52 15.31 -0.14
N ASP A 104 4.24 15.08 0.17
CA ASP A 104 3.61 13.77 0.18
C ASP A 104 3.60 13.09 -1.19
N THR A 105 3.58 11.76 -1.16
CA THR A 105 3.38 10.91 -2.35
C THR A 105 2.08 10.13 -2.18
N ALA A 106 1.24 10.10 -3.21
CA ALA A 106 0.00 9.33 -3.21
C ALA A 106 0.07 8.21 -4.26
N PHE A 107 -0.39 7.03 -3.87
CA PHE A 107 -0.48 5.84 -4.70
C PHE A 107 -1.96 5.46 -4.80
N THR A 108 -2.52 5.55 -6.00
CA THR A 108 -3.91 5.13 -6.27
C THR A 108 -3.86 3.90 -7.16
N SER A 109 -4.32 2.77 -6.65
CA SER A 109 -4.33 1.50 -7.35
C SER A 109 -5.76 1.02 -7.61
N LEU A 110 -5.97 0.47 -8.79
CA LEU A 110 -7.20 -0.18 -9.20
C LEU A 110 -6.86 -1.61 -9.60
N ASP A 111 -7.41 -2.57 -8.87
CA ASP A 111 -7.21 -3.99 -9.15
C ASP A 111 -8.49 -4.64 -9.64
N LEU A 112 -8.34 -5.60 -10.55
CA LEU A 112 -9.41 -6.45 -11.02
C LEU A 112 -8.96 -7.90 -10.91
N ASN A 113 -9.60 -8.62 -9.98
CA ASN A 113 -9.36 -10.03 -9.75
C ASN A 113 -10.41 -10.87 -10.49
N TYR A 114 -9.97 -11.83 -11.30
CA TYR A 114 -10.81 -12.83 -11.94
C TYR A 114 -10.48 -14.22 -11.38
N LEU A 115 -11.39 -14.72 -10.54
CA LEU A 115 -11.29 -15.99 -9.84
C LEU A 115 -11.90 -17.10 -10.70
N ILE A 116 -11.09 -17.88 -11.40
CA ILE A 116 -11.55 -18.92 -12.33
C ILE A 116 -12.08 -20.14 -11.56
N LYS A 117 -11.34 -20.60 -10.55
CA LYS A 117 -11.69 -21.80 -9.77
C LYS A 117 -11.48 -21.54 -8.27
N GLY A 118 -12.23 -20.59 -7.74
CA GLY A 118 -12.06 -20.17 -6.34
C GLY A 118 -10.62 -19.71 -6.08
N HIS A 119 -9.96 -20.31 -5.09
CA HIS A 119 -8.55 -20.03 -4.76
C HIS A 119 -7.54 -20.79 -5.64
N ASP A 120 -7.96 -21.78 -6.44
CA ASP A 120 -7.05 -22.62 -7.22
C ASP A 120 -6.51 -21.89 -8.45
N ALA A 121 -7.27 -20.95 -9.03
CA ALA A 121 -6.83 -20.22 -10.21
C ALA A 121 -7.40 -18.79 -10.20
N LYS A 122 -6.50 -17.81 -10.16
CA LYS A 122 -6.84 -16.39 -10.20
C LYS A 122 -5.97 -15.63 -11.20
N LEU A 123 -6.58 -14.68 -11.88
CA LEU A 123 -5.91 -13.64 -12.64
C LEU A 123 -6.13 -12.31 -11.93
N THR A 124 -5.10 -11.50 -11.84
CA THR A 124 -5.13 -10.18 -11.20
C THR A 124 -4.53 -9.18 -12.17
N LEU A 125 -5.29 -8.13 -12.46
CA LEU A 125 -4.80 -6.96 -13.17
C LEU A 125 -4.78 -5.79 -12.20
N ASP A 126 -3.60 -5.23 -11.95
CA ASP A 126 -3.38 -4.03 -11.13
C ASP A 126 -2.99 -2.86 -12.04
N TRP A 127 -3.58 -1.70 -11.79
CA TRP A 127 -3.12 -0.44 -12.33
C TRP A 127 -2.89 0.53 -11.18
N THR A 128 -1.64 0.90 -10.96
CA THR A 128 -1.22 1.85 -9.93
C THR A 128 -0.76 3.15 -10.55
N PHE A 129 -1.41 4.25 -10.18
CA PHE A 129 -1.01 5.61 -10.48
C PHE A 129 -0.28 6.22 -9.28
N ILE A 130 0.94 6.72 -9.52
CA ILE A 130 1.79 7.32 -8.51
C ILE A 130 1.83 8.84 -8.75
N ASP A 131 1.10 9.57 -7.93
CA ASP A 131 1.12 11.04 -7.90
C ASP A 131 2.26 11.51 -6.98
N GLN A 132 3.24 12.08 -7.63
CA GLN A 132 4.49 12.52 -7.05
C GLN A 132 4.47 14.05 -7.03
N ARG A 133 3.68 14.64 -6.11
CA ARG A 133 3.46 16.10 -6.05
C ARG A 133 4.77 16.88 -6.23
N LYS A 134 4.79 17.74 -7.24
CA LYS A 134 5.94 18.58 -7.60
C LYS A 134 5.98 19.82 -6.70
N GLU A 135 6.87 19.82 -5.72
CA GLU A 135 7.49 21.06 -5.29
C GLU A 135 8.99 21.02 -5.61
N VAL A 136 9.44 22.10 -6.25
CA VAL A 136 10.71 22.23 -6.99
C VAL A 136 11.94 22.36 -6.06
N ASN A 137 11.76 22.40 -4.74
CA ASN A 137 12.79 22.88 -3.80
C ASN A 137 13.44 21.85 -2.86
N SER A 138 13.23 20.53 -3.02
CA SER A 138 13.90 19.54 -2.14
C SER A 138 14.29 18.26 -2.88
N PRO A 139 15.50 18.20 -3.47
CA PRO A 139 15.99 17.03 -4.22
C PRO A 139 16.68 16.01 -3.31
N GLN A 140 15.99 15.48 -2.31
CA GLN A 140 16.52 14.40 -1.45
C GLN A 140 15.55 13.20 -1.42
N GLY A 141 15.98 12.07 -2.01
CA GLY A 141 15.24 10.80 -2.12
C GLY A 141 15.27 10.20 -3.53
N GLU A 142 14.77 8.96 -3.70
CA GLU A 142 14.65 8.30 -5.02
C GLU A 142 13.35 8.73 -5.74
N PHE A 143 13.23 10.04 -6.00
CA PHE A 143 12.08 10.65 -6.65
C PHE A 143 12.36 10.90 -8.14
N SER A 144 11.41 10.56 -9.01
CA SER A 144 11.60 10.62 -10.46
C SER A 144 11.20 11.97 -11.09
N GLY A 145 10.52 12.87 -10.37
CA GLY A 145 10.09 14.17 -10.92
C GLY A 145 8.89 14.11 -11.85
N LYS A 146 8.31 12.94 -12.10
CA LYS A 146 7.20 12.72 -13.03
C LYS A 146 6.25 11.68 -12.45
N ASP A 147 4.96 11.92 -12.67
CA ASP A 147 3.91 10.96 -12.33
C ASP A 147 4.19 9.64 -13.06
N GLN A 148 4.00 8.53 -12.35
CA GLN A 148 4.28 7.21 -12.89
C GLN A 148 3.01 6.36 -12.94
N ASN A 149 2.90 5.57 -14.01
CA ASN A 149 1.86 4.57 -14.19
C ASN A 149 2.53 3.20 -14.16
N LEU A 150 2.09 2.34 -13.25
CA LEU A 150 2.47 0.94 -13.19
C LEU A 150 1.25 0.11 -13.58
N VAL A 151 1.42 -0.82 -14.51
CA VAL A 151 0.42 -1.83 -14.83
C VAL A 151 1.05 -3.18 -14.55
N THR A 152 0.41 -3.96 -13.69
CA THR A 152 0.88 -5.28 -13.29
C THR A 152 -0.17 -6.32 -13.67
N PHE A 153 0.26 -7.37 -14.36
CA PHE A 153 -0.57 -8.53 -14.62
C PHE A 153 0.00 -9.74 -13.88
N GLN A 154 -0.83 -10.40 -13.10
CA GLN A 154 -0.46 -11.58 -12.33
C GLN A 154 -1.42 -12.72 -12.61
N ALA A 155 -0.87 -13.92 -12.79
CA ALA A 155 -1.62 -15.16 -12.83
C ALA A 155 -1.11 -16.07 -11.70
N ALA A 156 -2.03 -16.63 -10.92
CA ALA A 156 -1.72 -17.61 -9.89
C ALA A 156 -2.56 -18.86 -10.10
N MET A 157 -1.89 -20.01 -10.10
CA MET A 157 -2.49 -21.33 -10.27
C MET A 157 -1.92 -22.25 -9.18
N GLY A 158 -2.80 -22.77 -8.32
CA GLY A 158 -2.52 -23.85 -7.39
C GLY A 158 -2.99 -25.18 -7.97
N PHE A 159 -2.18 -26.22 -7.81
CA PHE A 159 -2.44 -27.59 -8.24
C PHE A 159 -2.57 -28.51 -7.03
#